data_AF-A0A0B2X034-F1
#
_entry.id   AF-A0A0B2X034-F1
#
_cell.length_a   1.000
_cell.length_b   1.000
_cell.length_c   1.000
_cell.angle_alpha   90.00
_cell.angle_beta   90.00
_cell.angle_gamma   90.00
#
_symmetry.space_group_name_H-M   'P 1'
#
loop_
_entity.id
_entity.type
_entity.pdbx_description
1 polymer ?
#
loop_
_entity_poly.entity_id
_entity_poly.type
_entity_poly.pdbx_seq_one_letter_code
_entity_poly.pdbx_strand_id
1 'polypeptide(L)'
;MANVAQLQVWVLHSQGRRGNIQDGGKLITIVTALLAAFTGLYTSYAGSKAPVEHFTRGVAKELQRRGIGVNAVAPGPLDTPFFYPQESSSRA
;
A
#
# COMPACT_ATOMS: atom_id res chain seq x y z
N MET A 1 -19.91 -16.00 -8.06
CA MET A 1 -19.42 -14.62 -8.33
C MET A 1 -19.41 -13.84 -7.03
N ALA A 2 -18.24 -13.67 -6.40
CA ALA A 2 -17.90 -12.85 -5.21
C ALA A 2 -16.51 -13.36 -4.77
N ASN A 3 -15.48 -12.62 -4.39
CA ASN A 3 -15.30 -11.25 -3.95
C ASN A 3 -14.05 -10.70 -4.65
N VAL A 4 -14.18 -9.58 -5.36
CA VAL A 4 -13.02 -8.73 -5.64
C VAL A 4 -12.48 -8.31 -4.29
N ALA A 5 -11.23 -8.71 -4.00
CA ALA A 5 -10.49 -8.28 -2.83
C ALA A 5 -10.71 -6.78 -2.65
N GLN A 6 -11.33 -6.41 -1.52
CA GLN A 6 -11.54 -5.03 -1.13
C GLN A 6 -10.19 -4.30 -1.21
N LEU A 7 -9.98 -3.56 -2.31
CA LEU A 7 -8.86 -2.65 -2.48
C LEU A 7 -9.13 -1.44 -1.59
N GLN A 8 -8.91 -1.61 -0.29
CA GLN A 8 -8.87 -0.51 0.64
C GLN A 8 -7.49 0.13 0.50
N VAL A 9 -7.40 1.25 -0.23
CA VAL A 9 -6.33 2.22 0.01
C VAL A 9 -6.69 2.90 1.33
N TRP A 10 -6.00 2.52 2.40
CA TRP A 10 -6.04 3.27 3.65
C TRP A 10 -4.89 4.27 3.63
N VAL A 11 -5.24 5.55 3.49
CA VAL A 11 -4.35 6.65 3.84
C VAL A 11 -4.51 6.86 5.34
N LEU A 12 -3.53 6.44 6.13
CA LEU A 12 -3.57 6.76 7.55
C LEU A 12 -3.15 8.22 7.72
N HIS A 13 -4.12 9.05 8.06
CA HIS A 13 -3.94 10.48 8.32
C HIS A 13 -3.64 10.67 9.81
N SER A 14 -2.39 11.03 10.16
CA SER A 14 -2.12 11.48 11.52
C SER A 14 -2.53 12.96 11.65
N GLN A 15 -3.66 13.18 12.30
CA GLN A 15 -4.12 14.46 12.86
C GLN A 15 -4.27 15.65 11.88
N GLY A 16 -5.46 15.75 11.30
CA GLY A 16 -5.90 16.91 10.51
C GLY A 16 -7.38 16.78 10.23
N ARG A 17 -8.13 17.78 10.69
CA ARG A 17 -9.56 17.93 10.49
C ARG A 17 -9.88 17.79 9.00
N ARG A 18 -10.81 16.88 8.66
CA ARG A 18 -11.36 16.57 7.32
C ARG A 18 -10.83 17.45 6.18
N GLY A 19 -9.94 16.88 5.37
CA GLY A 19 -9.62 17.40 4.03
C GLY A 19 -8.28 18.13 3.88
N ASN A 20 -7.51 18.40 4.95
CA ASN A 20 -6.20 19.01 4.82
C ASN A 20 -5.19 18.40 5.81
N ILE A 21 -4.01 18.01 5.31
CA ILE A 21 -2.87 17.58 6.14
C ILE A 21 -2.31 18.84 6.79
N GLN A 22 -2.10 18.82 8.11
CA GLN A 22 -1.45 19.95 8.79
C GLN A 22 0.03 20.02 8.44
N ASP A 23 0.60 21.22 8.42
CA ASP A 23 2.05 21.38 8.27
C ASP A 23 2.76 20.67 9.42
N GLY A 24 3.90 20.02 9.13
CA GLY A 24 4.58 19.13 10.07
C GLY A 24 3.94 17.74 10.25
N GLY A 25 2.81 17.47 9.59
CA GLY A 25 2.08 16.20 9.69
C GLY A 25 2.79 14.99 9.09
N LYS A 26 2.13 13.82 9.13
CA LYS A 26 2.60 12.59 8.49
C LYS A 26 1.52 11.98 7.60
N LEU A 27 1.95 11.50 6.44
CA LEU A 27 1.15 10.70 5.52
C LEU A 27 1.79 9.33 5.38
N ILE A 28 1.00 8.29 5.67
CA ILE A 28 1.45 6.91 5.54
C ILE A 28 0.52 6.18 4.57
N THR A 29 1.11 5.60 3.53
CA THR A 29 0.41 4.73 2.58
C THR A 29 0.74 3.27 2.86
N ILE A 30 -0.20 2.38 2.55
CA ILE A 30 -0.01 0.93 2.68
C ILE A 30 0.11 0.29 1.29
N VAL A 31 1.28 -0.28 1.04
CA VAL A 31 1.63 -1.05 -0.15
C VAL A 31 1.79 -2.53 0.21
N THR A 32 2.58 -3.31 -0.52
CA THR A 32 2.81 -4.74 -0.24
C THR A 32 4.27 -5.10 -0.43
N ALA A 33 4.81 -6.01 0.39
CA ALA A 33 6.16 -6.53 0.20
C ALA A 33 6.33 -7.31 -1.11
N LEU A 34 5.25 -7.75 -1.76
CA LEU A 34 5.28 -8.43 -3.06
C LEU A 34 5.87 -7.56 -4.18
N LEU A 35 5.86 -6.22 -4.03
CA LEU A 35 6.56 -5.30 -4.93
C LEU A 35 8.07 -5.53 -4.93
N ALA A 36 8.63 -5.85 -3.76
CA ALA A 36 10.06 -6.13 -3.60
C ALA A 36 10.39 -7.62 -3.82
N ALA A 37 9.49 -8.53 -3.42
CA ALA A 37 9.71 -9.97 -3.53
C ALA A 37 9.73 -10.49 -4.97
N PHE A 38 9.09 -9.77 -5.91
CA PHE A 38 9.09 -10.08 -7.34
C PHE A 38 8.70 -11.53 -7.67
N THR A 39 7.58 -11.98 -7.10
CA THR A 39 7.06 -13.35 -7.25
C THR A 39 5.90 -13.42 -8.25
N GLY A 40 5.78 -14.55 -8.95
CA GLY A 40 4.62 -14.84 -9.81
C GLY A 40 3.32 -15.02 -9.01
N LEU A 41 2.20 -15.26 -9.71
CA LEU A 41 0.85 -15.52 -9.14
C LEU A 41 0.16 -14.34 -8.42
N TYR A 42 0.89 -13.28 -8.07
CA TYR A 42 0.34 -12.08 -7.43
C TYR A 42 0.40 -10.82 -8.31
N THR A 43 0.63 -10.97 -9.62
CA THR A 43 0.88 -9.85 -10.56
C THR A 43 -0.18 -8.76 -10.52
N SER A 44 -1.47 -9.12 -10.49
CA SER A 44 -2.56 -8.14 -10.45
C SER A 44 -2.61 -7.38 -9.12
N TYR A 45 -2.36 -8.07 -8.01
CA TYR A 45 -2.35 -7.46 -6.68
C TYR A 45 -1.12 -6.56 -6.49
N ALA A 46 0.08 -7.05 -6.81
CA ALA A 46 1.32 -6.27 -6.81
C ALA A 46 1.20 -5.06 -7.75
N GLY A 47 0.72 -5.28 -8.98
CA GLY A 47 0.47 -4.22 -9.96
C GLY A 47 -0.51 -3.15 -9.47
N SER A 48 -1.53 -3.52 -8.70
CA SER A 48 -2.46 -2.55 -8.10
C SER A 48 -1.84 -1.68 -7.01
N LYS A 49 -0.75 -2.13 -6.37
CA LYS A 49 -0.05 -1.42 -5.29
C LYS A 49 1.17 -0.63 -5.79
N ALA A 50 1.73 -0.97 -6.95
CA ALA A 50 2.89 -0.27 -7.50
C ALA A 50 2.65 1.25 -7.73
N PRO A 51 1.49 1.70 -8.25
CA PRO A 51 1.21 3.12 -8.40
C PRO A 51 1.20 3.88 -7.07
N VAL A 52 0.79 3.23 -5.98
CA VAL A 52 0.74 3.84 -4.63
C VAL A 52 2.16 4.12 -4.11
N GLU A 53 3.12 3.25 -4.40
CA GLU A 53 4.52 3.48 -4.03
C GLU A 53 5.08 4.71 -4.79
N HIS A 54 4.84 4.79 -6.09
CA HIS A 54 5.24 5.94 -6.90
C HIS A 54 4.54 7.24 -6.48
N PHE A 55 3.24 7.18 -6.18
CA PHE A 55 2.48 8.31 -5.63
C PHE A 55 3.10 8.83 -4.34
N THR A 56 3.47 7.94 -3.42
CA THR A 56 4.10 8.30 -2.15
C THR A 56 5.40 9.08 -2.38
N ARG A 57 6.23 8.65 -3.33
CA ARG A 57 7.48 9.33 -3.69
C ARG A 57 7.24 10.71 -4.28
N GLY A 58 6.23 10.87 -5.15
CA GLY A 58 5.85 12.16 -5.73
C GLY A 58 5.36 13.14 -4.67
N VAL A 59 4.38 12.73 -3.86
CA VAL A 59 3.78 13.55 -2.81
C VAL A 59 4.80 13.95 -1.74
N ALA A 60 5.78 13.09 -1.45
CA ALA A 60 6.88 13.44 -0.54
C ALA A 60 7.65 14.68 -1.00
N LYS A 61 7.86 14.85 -2.32
CA LYS A 61 8.54 16.03 -2.88
C LYS A 61 7.66 17.27 -2.85
N GLU A 62 6.38 17.12 -3.15
CA GLU A 62 5.42 18.23 -3.17
C GLU A 62 5.17 18.81 -1.77
N LEU A 63 5.10 17.95 -0.75
CA LEU A 63 4.78 18.34 0.62
C LEU A 63 6.00 18.63 1.49
N GLN A 64 7.22 18.45 0.97
CA GLN A 64 8.47 18.68 1.72
C GLN A 64 8.53 20.09 2.32
N ARG A 65 8.13 21.13 1.57
CA ARG A 65 8.14 22.53 2.04
C ARG A 65 7.23 22.79 3.23
N ARG A 66 6.22 21.93 3.41
CA ARG A 66 5.24 22.00 4.51
C ARG A 66 5.68 21.19 5.73
N GLY A 67 6.89 20.62 5.72
CA GLY A 67 7.41 19.77 6.80
C GLY A 67 6.68 18.44 6.95
N ILE A 68 5.87 18.04 5.96
CA ILE A 68 5.07 16.82 6.04
C ILE A 68 5.94 15.62 5.65
N GLY A 69 6.00 14.62 6.54
CA GLY A 69 6.69 13.37 6.26
C GLY A 69 5.76 12.40 5.53
N VAL A 70 6.21 11.83 4.41
CA VAL A 70 5.41 10.95 3.57
C VAL A 70 6.14 9.63 3.38
N ASN A 71 5.55 8.51 3.83
CA ASN A 71 6.18 7.19 3.78
C ASN A 71 5.21 6.11 3.32
N ALA A 72 5.74 5.08 2.66
CA ALA A 72 5.02 3.87 2.31
C ALA A 72 5.46 2.74 3.23
N VAL A 73 4.50 1.97 3.73
CA VAL A 73 4.75 0.75 4.50
C VAL A 73 4.33 -0.45 3.66
N ALA A 74 5.22 -1.41 3.52
CA ALA A 74 5.02 -2.65 2.78
C ALA A 74 4.94 -3.83 3.76
N PRO A 75 3.75 -4.25 4.20
CA PRO A 75 3.61 -5.42 5.06
C PRO A 75 4.08 -6.68 4.33
N GLY A 76 4.73 -7.56 5.07
CA GLY A 76 5.07 -8.92 4.62
C GLY A 76 3.83 -9.80 4.46
N PRO A 77 4.00 -11.02 3.90
CA PRO A 77 2.93 -12.00 3.87
C PRO A 77 2.48 -12.33 5.30
N LEU A 78 1.17 -12.35 5.49
CA LEU A 78 0.57 -12.76 6.75
C LEU A 78 -0.19 -14.05 6.51
N ASP A 79 -0.16 -14.96 7.49
CA ASP A 79 -0.92 -16.20 7.49
C ASP A 79 -2.42 -15.87 7.54
N THR A 80 -3.00 -15.67 6.36
CA THR A 80 -4.36 -15.21 6.16
C THR A 80 -4.96 -15.91 4.94
N PRO A 81 -6.29 -16.11 4.90
CA PRO A 81 -6.96 -16.77 3.78
C PRO A 81 -6.73 -16.15 2.40
N PHE A 82 -6.20 -14.92 2.33
CA PHE A 82 -5.87 -14.24 1.09
C PHE A 82 -4.80 -14.98 0.27
N PHE A 83 -3.84 -15.65 0.92
CA PHE A 83 -2.69 -16.29 0.25
C PHE A 83 -2.94 -17.76 -0.12
N TYR A 84 -3.82 -18.46 0.58
CA TYR A 84 -4.01 -19.91 0.44
C TYR A 84 -4.36 -20.38 -0.98
N PRO A 85 -5.21 -19.68 -1.76
CA PRO A 85 -5.51 -20.10 -3.12
C PRO A 85 -4.29 -20.05 -4.06
N GLN A 86 -3.28 -19.26 -3.75
CA GLN A 86 -2.05 -19.10 -4.55
C GLN A 86 -0.92 -20.00 -4.04
N GLU A 87 -0.95 -20.38 -2.76
CA GLU A 87 0.09 -21.19 -2.10
C GLU A 87 -0.32 -22.66 -1.89
N SER A 88 -1.53 -23.06 -2.29
CA SER A 88 -1.99 -24.44 -2.18
C SER A 88 -1.15 -25.39 -3.05
N SER A 89 -0.86 -26.58 -2.54
CA SER A 89 -0.03 -27.61 -3.22
C SER A 89 -0.52 -28.03 -4.61
N SER A 90 -1.79 -27.81 -4.95
CA SER A 90 -2.34 -28.06 -6.29
C SER A 90 -1.92 -27.04 -7.36
N ARG A 91 -1.21 -25.96 -6.97
CA ARG A 91 -0.71 -24.90 -7.85
C ARG A 91 0.81 -24.67 -7.75
N ALA A 92 1.51 -25.39 -6.87
CA ALA A 92 2.96 -25.32 -6.69
C ALA A 92 3.71 -26.24 -7.65
#